data_AF-A0A7J4LCJ5-F1
#
_entry.id   AF-A0A7J4LCJ5-F1
#
_cell.length_a   1.000
_cell.length_b   1.000
_cell.length_c   1.000
_cell.angle_alpha   90.00
_cell.angle_beta   90.00
_cell.angle_gamma   90.00
#
_symmetry.space_group_name_H-M   'P 1'
#
loop_
_entity.id
_entity.type
_entity.pdbx_description
1 polymer ?
#
loop_
_entity_poly.entity_id
_entity_poly.type
_entity_poly.pdbx_seq_one_letter_code
_entity_poly.pdbx_strand_id
1 'polypeptide(L)'
;MSRLKYLVIIQIAILVMGITMVSIPESNAKPVTGEPYIDPWEIDISGMPDLSSIPQYEDGPIKWTPVKLPPECKSADGSENIIMVSRGSSDNLLIYMEGGGASWNYQMVRGKIPVFPLNWLTGKRSIMMHPWYGELKFFYRMGIFDRLNPENPFKDWNIVFIPYVNEDVMAGNREAVYTDPATGRTEMVYHLGHVNATTAIRWAAEEFKDPDHILLCGSSAGGYGCWANWLDAKEAFGQDKPVDMFSDCGPGLICPPGDAANDLQRSNWGYTDIIPDEAMSYLKDDGQIVWLAEWIH
;
A
#
# COMPACT_ATOMS: atom_id res chain seq x y z
N MET A 1 -14.69 -3.77 32.51
CA MET A 1 -15.13 -5.02 31.86
C MET A 1 -15.81 -4.84 30.48
N SER A 2 -16.14 -3.63 30.01
CA SER A 2 -16.78 -3.41 28.70
C SER A 2 -15.80 -3.13 27.54
N ARG A 3 -14.61 -2.55 27.80
CA ARG A 3 -13.62 -2.22 26.76
C ARG A 3 -12.94 -3.45 26.11
N LEU A 4 -12.82 -4.56 26.85
CA LEU A 4 -12.19 -5.79 26.35
C LEU A 4 -13.05 -6.55 25.33
N LYS A 5 -14.39 -6.36 25.37
CA LYS A 5 -15.32 -7.07 24.47
C LYS A 5 -15.32 -6.51 23.05
N TYR A 6 -15.06 -5.21 22.88
CA TYR A 6 -14.99 -4.59 21.55
C TYR A 6 -13.69 -4.89 20.81
N LEU A 7 -12.55 -4.96 21.52
CA LEU A 7 -11.26 -5.34 20.93
C LEU A 7 -11.29 -6.77 20.38
N VAL A 8 -11.90 -7.71 21.13
CA VAL A 8 -11.97 -9.13 20.78
C VAL A 8 -12.91 -9.38 19.60
N ILE A 9 -14.05 -8.66 19.52
CA ILE A 9 -15.00 -8.86 18.41
C ILE A 9 -14.44 -8.33 17.07
N ILE A 10 -13.72 -7.19 17.09
CA ILE A 10 -13.09 -6.65 15.88
C ILE A 10 -11.89 -7.50 15.46
N GLN A 11 -11.06 -7.96 16.42
CA GLN A 11 -9.98 -8.89 16.10
C GLN A 11 -10.47 -10.24 15.59
N ILE A 12 -11.60 -10.76 16.08
CA ILE A 12 -12.21 -11.99 15.53
C ILE A 12 -12.77 -11.75 14.13
N ALA A 13 -13.36 -10.60 13.84
CA ALA A 13 -13.79 -10.26 12.48
C ALA A 13 -12.62 -10.18 11.50
N ILE A 14 -11.44 -9.73 11.95
CA ILE A 14 -10.19 -9.70 11.17
C ILE A 14 -9.53 -11.09 11.11
N LEU A 15 -9.57 -11.89 12.19
CA LEU A 15 -9.01 -13.25 12.24
C LEU A 15 -9.76 -14.23 11.34
N VAL A 16 -11.09 -14.06 11.20
CA VAL A 16 -11.92 -14.91 10.30
C VAL A 16 -11.69 -14.56 8.82
N MET A 17 -11.00 -13.46 8.50
CA MET A 17 -10.50 -13.17 7.14
C MET A 17 -9.26 -14.01 6.78
N GLY A 18 -8.66 -14.68 7.76
CA GLY A 18 -7.61 -15.65 7.55
C GLY A 18 -8.19 -17.04 7.31
N ILE A 19 -7.68 -17.69 6.25
CA ILE A 19 -7.81 -19.13 5.97
C ILE A 19 -9.07 -19.52 5.20
N THR A 20 -8.99 -19.38 3.87
CA THR A 20 -9.34 -20.47 2.95
C THR A 20 -8.40 -20.42 1.75
N MET A 21 -7.30 -21.18 1.81
CA MET A 21 -6.55 -21.50 0.59
C MET A 21 -7.38 -22.50 -0.21
N VAL A 22 -8.10 -22.01 -1.22
CA VAL A 22 -8.55 -22.88 -2.31
C VAL A 22 -7.41 -22.91 -3.31
N SER A 23 -6.78 -24.07 -3.48
CA SER A 23 -5.83 -24.34 -4.55
C SER A 23 -6.53 -24.17 -5.90
N ILE A 24 -6.36 -23.02 -6.54
CA ILE A 24 -6.78 -22.79 -7.93
C ILE A 24 -5.49 -22.66 -8.75
N PRO A 25 -5.02 -23.74 -9.41
CA PRO A 25 -3.60 -23.86 -9.77
C PRO A 25 -3.14 -23.09 -11.01
N GLU A 26 -3.99 -22.42 -11.78
CA GLU A 26 -3.54 -21.83 -13.05
C GLU A 26 -4.05 -20.40 -13.20
N SER A 27 -3.13 -19.45 -13.04
CA SER A 27 -3.35 -18.10 -13.55
C SER A 27 -2.94 -18.08 -15.03
N ASN A 28 -3.87 -17.62 -15.87
CA ASN A 28 -3.59 -17.19 -17.25
C ASN A 28 -3.32 -15.69 -17.31
N ALA A 29 -2.80 -15.11 -16.24
CA ALA A 29 -2.36 -13.72 -16.25
C ALA A 29 -1.15 -13.61 -17.18
N LYS A 30 -1.21 -12.65 -18.11
CA LYS A 30 -0.08 -12.34 -18.98
C LYS A 30 0.32 -10.90 -18.70
N PRO A 31 1.55 -10.66 -18.20
CA PRO A 31 2.14 -9.33 -18.19
C PRO A 31 2.01 -8.70 -19.56
N VAL A 32 1.62 -7.43 -19.60
CA VAL A 32 1.60 -6.67 -20.86
C VAL A 32 3.03 -6.46 -21.35
N THR A 33 3.96 -6.25 -20.43
CA THR A 33 5.40 -6.07 -20.66
C THR A 33 6.22 -6.86 -19.63
N GLY A 34 7.44 -7.23 -20.02
CA GLY A 34 8.44 -7.78 -19.09
C GLY A 34 9.16 -6.70 -18.26
N GLU A 35 9.14 -5.45 -18.72
CA GLU A 35 9.76 -4.31 -18.03
C GLU A 35 8.81 -3.65 -17.03
N PRO A 36 9.33 -2.89 -16.03
CA PRO A 36 8.55 -1.99 -15.21
C PRO A 36 7.70 -1.04 -16.07
N TYR A 37 6.50 -0.71 -15.60
CA TYR A 37 5.56 0.13 -16.35
C TYR A 37 6.06 1.56 -16.50
N ILE A 38 6.53 2.17 -15.41
CA ILE A 38 7.06 3.54 -15.41
C ILE A 38 8.09 3.73 -14.28
N ASP A 39 9.04 4.63 -14.47
CA ASP A 39 9.89 5.10 -13.39
C ASP A 39 9.12 6.14 -12.54
N PRO A 40 8.83 5.88 -11.25
CA PRO A 40 8.15 6.82 -10.39
C PRO A 40 8.94 8.11 -10.13
N TRP A 41 10.26 8.13 -10.36
CA TRP A 41 11.10 9.32 -10.18
C TRP A 41 10.99 10.31 -11.34
N GLU A 42 10.57 9.85 -12.52
CA GLU A 42 10.34 10.67 -13.71
C GLU A 42 8.93 11.28 -13.77
N ILE A 43 8.04 10.90 -12.83
CA ILE A 43 6.70 11.48 -12.74
C ILE A 43 6.80 12.94 -12.26
N ASP A 44 6.19 13.85 -13.01
CA ASP A 44 6.09 15.26 -12.65
C ASP A 44 5.07 15.47 -11.52
N ILE A 45 5.56 15.85 -10.35
CA ILE A 45 4.75 16.15 -9.16
C ILE A 45 4.51 17.65 -8.97
N SER A 46 5.04 18.53 -9.83
CA SER A 46 4.89 19.99 -9.70
C SER A 46 3.45 20.48 -9.86
N GLY A 47 2.58 19.66 -10.45
CA GLY A 47 1.14 19.93 -10.56
C GLY A 47 0.34 19.54 -9.32
N MET A 48 0.96 18.90 -8.33
CA MET A 48 0.29 18.54 -7.08
C MET A 48 0.11 19.77 -6.17
N PRO A 49 -0.89 19.80 -5.27
CA PRO A 49 -1.12 20.94 -4.39
C PRO A 49 0.01 21.14 -3.36
N ASP A 50 0.41 22.40 -3.15
CA ASP A 50 1.31 22.78 -2.06
C ASP A 50 0.68 22.48 -0.68
N LEU A 51 1.48 22.15 0.32
CA LEU A 51 1.06 21.87 1.70
C LEU A 51 0.33 23.06 2.34
N SER A 52 0.72 24.28 1.96
CA SER A 52 0.09 25.52 2.41
C SER A 52 -1.39 25.63 2.00
N SER A 53 -1.78 24.96 0.91
CA SER A 53 -3.17 24.88 0.44
C SER A 53 -4.01 23.89 1.25
N ILE A 54 -3.35 22.98 1.97
CA ILE A 54 -3.99 21.97 2.80
C ILE A 54 -4.27 22.57 4.19
N PRO A 55 -5.54 22.59 4.65
CA PRO A 55 -5.88 23.13 5.95
C PRO A 55 -5.17 22.40 7.10
N GLN A 56 -4.64 23.18 8.04
CA GLN A 56 -4.14 22.70 9.32
C GLN A 56 -5.23 22.82 10.38
N TYR A 57 -5.43 21.77 11.16
CA TYR A 57 -6.40 21.74 12.24
C TYR A 57 -5.68 21.39 13.53
N GLU A 58 -5.46 22.40 14.37
CA GLU A 58 -4.71 22.27 15.62
C GLU A 58 -5.49 21.48 16.68
N ASP A 59 -6.83 21.55 16.64
CA ASP A 59 -7.72 20.95 17.62
C ASP A 59 -8.80 20.06 17.00
N GLY A 60 -9.18 19.03 17.76
CA GLY A 60 -10.33 18.18 17.48
C GLY A 60 -10.00 16.84 16.80
N PRO A 61 -11.01 16.13 16.26
CA PRO A 61 -10.79 14.87 15.58
C PRO A 61 -10.00 15.08 14.29
N ILE A 62 -9.35 14.02 13.82
CA ILE A 62 -8.63 14.05 12.55
C ILE A 62 -9.53 14.50 11.39
N LYS A 63 -8.98 15.36 10.54
CA LYS A 63 -9.62 15.78 9.29
C LYS A 63 -8.67 15.48 8.15
N TRP A 64 -9.22 14.81 7.15
CA TRP A 64 -8.52 14.44 5.93
C TRP A 64 -8.79 15.45 4.83
N THR A 65 -7.80 15.63 3.96
CA THR A 65 -7.91 16.36 2.70
C THR A 65 -7.44 15.42 1.60
N PRO A 66 -8.27 15.12 0.57
CA PRO A 66 -7.82 14.29 -0.54
C PRO A 66 -6.90 15.12 -1.44
N VAL A 67 -5.78 14.53 -1.83
CA VAL A 67 -4.83 15.10 -2.80
C VAL A 67 -4.74 14.14 -3.97
N LYS A 68 -5.00 14.64 -5.17
CA LYS A 68 -4.90 13.82 -6.39
C LYS A 68 -3.43 13.57 -6.71
N LEU A 69 -3.12 12.33 -7.09
CA LEU A 69 -1.83 11.99 -7.69
C LEU A 69 -1.84 12.33 -9.20
N PRO A 70 -0.66 12.42 -9.84
CA PRO A 70 -0.54 12.60 -11.29
C PRO A 70 -1.26 11.50 -12.09
N PRO A 71 -1.68 11.76 -13.35
CA PRO A 71 -2.45 10.79 -14.16
C PRO A 71 -1.77 9.44 -14.41
N GLU A 72 -0.45 9.37 -14.29
CA GLU A 72 0.37 8.17 -14.36
C GLU A 72 0.10 7.24 -13.16
N CYS A 73 -0.26 7.83 -12.01
CA CYS A 73 -0.63 7.13 -10.79
C CYS A 73 -2.08 6.65 -10.86
N LYS A 74 -2.26 5.36 -11.18
CA LYS A 74 -3.58 4.76 -11.37
C LYS A 74 -3.91 3.76 -10.29
N SER A 75 -5.21 3.65 -10.00
CA SER A 75 -5.73 2.51 -9.26
C SER A 75 -5.76 1.26 -10.14
N ALA A 76 -5.98 0.08 -9.56
CA ALA A 76 -5.89 -1.20 -10.29
C ALA A 76 -6.81 -1.30 -11.52
N ASP A 77 -7.89 -0.52 -11.61
CA ASP A 77 -8.80 -0.54 -12.76
C ASP A 77 -8.50 0.57 -13.79
N GLY A 78 -7.44 1.35 -13.55
CA GLY A 78 -7.00 2.45 -14.39
C GLY A 78 -7.59 3.82 -14.00
N SER A 79 -8.43 3.90 -12.95
CA SER A 79 -8.95 5.19 -12.49
C SER A 79 -7.88 6.04 -11.83
N GLU A 80 -8.16 7.34 -11.70
CA GLU A 80 -7.35 8.27 -10.89
C GLU A 80 -7.14 7.74 -9.47
N ASN A 81 -5.98 8.03 -8.90
CA ASN A 81 -5.65 7.73 -7.51
C ASN A 81 -5.50 9.02 -6.68
N ILE A 82 -5.69 8.92 -5.36
CA ILE A 82 -5.51 10.01 -4.41
C ILE A 82 -4.71 9.52 -3.20
N ILE A 83 -4.08 10.45 -2.50
CA ILE A 83 -3.68 10.29 -1.11
C ILE A 83 -4.60 11.11 -0.21
N MET A 84 -4.55 10.86 1.11
CA MET A 84 -5.22 11.72 2.08
C MET A 84 -4.19 12.34 3.02
N VAL A 85 -4.33 13.65 3.26
CA VAL A 85 -3.40 14.40 4.10
C VAL A 85 -4.14 14.98 5.29
N SER A 86 -3.55 14.88 6.48
CA SER A 86 -4.02 15.51 7.70
C SER A 86 -2.86 16.23 8.38
N ARG A 87 -2.89 17.57 8.38
CA ARG A 87 -1.84 18.38 9.00
C ARG A 87 -2.04 18.47 10.51
N GLY A 88 -0.99 18.16 11.26
CA GLY A 88 -0.90 18.31 12.70
C GLY A 88 -0.21 19.60 13.10
N SER A 89 0.10 19.79 14.39
CA SER A 89 0.77 20.98 14.92
C SER A 89 2.27 20.80 15.18
N SER A 90 2.79 19.57 15.09
CA SER A 90 4.22 19.28 15.20
C SER A 90 4.90 19.24 13.83
N ASP A 91 6.23 19.29 13.83
CA ASP A 91 7.07 19.11 12.64
C ASP A 91 7.34 17.63 12.33
N ASN A 92 6.60 16.70 12.93
CA ASN A 92 6.74 15.26 12.66
C ASN A 92 5.85 14.79 11.52
N LEU A 93 6.27 13.74 10.81
CA LEU A 93 5.58 13.16 9.68
C LEU A 93 5.37 11.64 9.84
N LEU A 94 4.11 11.22 9.73
CA LEU A 94 3.71 9.83 9.59
C LEU A 94 3.22 9.59 8.15
N ILE A 95 3.89 8.72 7.42
CA ILE A 95 3.41 8.19 6.14
C ILE A 95 2.78 6.84 6.42
N TYR A 96 1.46 6.73 6.28
CA TYR A 96 0.72 5.51 6.56
C TYR A 96 0.24 4.82 5.29
N MET A 97 0.56 3.54 5.15
CA MET A 97 0.17 2.67 4.05
C MET A 97 -0.99 1.76 4.45
N GLU A 98 -2.09 1.84 3.70
CA GLU A 98 -3.28 1.02 3.91
C GLU A 98 -3.02 -0.49 3.69
N GLY A 99 -3.73 -1.33 4.46
CA GLY A 99 -3.80 -2.76 4.24
C GLY A 99 -5.04 -3.17 3.44
N GLY A 100 -5.02 -4.37 2.82
CA GLY A 100 -6.23 -4.84 2.12
C GLY A 100 -6.08 -6.11 1.28
N GLY A 101 -5.28 -7.08 1.72
CA GLY A 101 -5.06 -8.33 0.96
C GLY A 101 -4.23 -8.14 -0.31
N ALA A 102 -4.31 -9.08 -1.26
CA ALA A 102 -3.64 -8.99 -2.57
C ALA A 102 -4.27 -9.96 -3.58
N SER A 103 -4.00 -9.77 -4.87
CA SER A 103 -4.51 -10.62 -5.95
C SER A 103 -3.44 -10.94 -6.99
N TRP A 104 -3.33 -12.20 -7.36
CA TRP A 104 -2.37 -12.69 -8.36
C TRP A 104 -2.99 -13.67 -9.36
N ASN A 105 -4.32 -13.76 -9.41
CA ASN A 105 -5.05 -14.50 -10.44
C ASN A 105 -6.44 -13.91 -10.70
N TYR A 106 -7.06 -14.29 -11.82
CA TYR A 106 -8.35 -13.74 -12.26
C TYR A 106 -9.47 -13.90 -11.23
N GLN A 107 -9.53 -15.04 -10.52
CA GLN A 107 -10.59 -15.28 -9.55
C GLN A 107 -10.46 -14.35 -8.34
N MET A 108 -9.23 -14.04 -7.93
CA MET A 108 -8.92 -13.10 -6.86
C MET A 108 -9.26 -11.66 -7.24
N VAL A 109 -8.81 -11.24 -8.43
CA VAL A 109 -9.10 -9.90 -9.01
C VAL A 109 -10.61 -9.63 -9.07
N ARG A 110 -11.42 -10.65 -9.41
CA ARG A 110 -12.89 -10.54 -9.48
C ARG A 110 -13.62 -10.80 -8.16
N GLY A 111 -12.91 -11.06 -7.06
CA GLY A 111 -13.51 -11.31 -5.75
C GLY A 111 -14.31 -12.61 -5.64
N LYS A 112 -14.01 -13.61 -6.47
CA LYS A 112 -14.58 -14.96 -6.33
C LYS A 112 -13.94 -15.77 -5.20
N ILE A 113 -13.17 -15.12 -4.33
CA ILE A 113 -12.59 -15.75 -3.14
C ILE A 113 -13.64 -15.78 -2.02
N PRO A 114 -13.82 -16.90 -1.31
CA PRO A 114 -14.78 -17.02 -0.21
C PRO A 114 -14.44 -16.23 1.07
N VAL A 115 -13.51 -15.27 1.05
CA VAL A 115 -13.15 -14.46 2.24
C VAL A 115 -14.35 -13.64 2.72
N PHE A 116 -15.22 -13.21 1.80
CA PHE A 116 -16.51 -12.61 2.11
C PHE A 116 -17.61 -13.36 1.35
N PRO A 117 -18.52 -14.07 2.05
CA PRO A 117 -19.66 -14.76 1.42
C PRO A 117 -20.50 -13.84 0.53
N LEU A 118 -20.52 -12.53 0.83
CA LEU A 118 -21.21 -11.52 0.03
C LEU A 118 -20.52 -11.25 -1.32
N ASN A 119 -19.19 -11.34 -1.41
CA ASN A 119 -18.44 -11.11 -2.66
C ASN A 119 -18.70 -12.21 -3.69
N TRP A 120 -18.77 -13.46 -3.23
CA TRP A 120 -19.21 -14.59 -4.06
C TRP A 120 -20.61 -14.41 -4.65
N LEU A 121 -21.56 -13.92 -3.84
CA LEU A 121 -22.97 -13.72 -4.25
C LEU A 121 -23.18 -12.50 -5.14
N THR A 122 -22.35 -11.46 -4.98
CA THR A 122 -22.54 -10.17 -5.66
C THR A 122 -21.56 -9.95 -6.82
N GLY A 123 -20.54 -10.80 -6.96
CA GLY A 123 -19.43 -10.58 -7.90
C GLY A 123 -18.60 -9.33 -7.58
N LYS A 124 -18.69 -8.83 -6.34
CA LYS A 124 -17.88 -7.70 -5.87
C LYS A 124 -16.47 -8.17 -5.58
N ARG A 125 -15.50 -7.32 -5.91
CA ARG A 125 -14.07 -7.60 -5.73
C ARG A 125 -13.68 -7.71 -4.27
N SER A 126 -12.63 -8.47 -3.98
CA SER A 126 -12.11 -8.65 -2.63
C SER A 126 -11.31 -7.45 -2.13
N ILE A 127 -10.82 -6.61 -3.04
CA ILE A 127 -9.99 -5.44 -2.76
C ILE A 127 -10.68 -4.22 -3.37
N MET A 128 -10.65 -3.10 -2.64
CA MET A 128 -11.15 -1.83 -3.14
C MET A 128 -10.19 -1.32 -4.22
N MET A 129 -10.68 -1.07 -5.43
CA MET A 129 -9.85 -0.56 -6.53
C MET A 129 -9.99 0.94 -6.75
N HIS A 130 -10.66 1.62 -5.84
CA HIS A 130 -10.83 3.05 -5.90
C HIS A 130 -10.65 3.63 -4.51
N PRO A 131 -9.89 4.71 -4.36
CA PRO A 131 -9.70 5.36 -3.08
C PRO A 131 -10.96 6.17 -2.74
N TRP A 132 -12.03 5.49 -2.33
CA TRP A 132 -13.32 6.13 -2.04
C TRP A 132 -13.21 7.02 -0.81
N TYR A 133 -12.86 8.28 -1.04
CA TYR A 133 -12.54 9.25 0.01
C TYR A 133 -13.60 9.33 1.11
N GLY A 134 -14.88 9.22 0.75
CA GLY A 134 -15.99 9.27 1.72
C GLY A 134 -15.97 8.14 2.75
N GLU A 135 -15.51 6.94 2.37
CA GLU A 135 -15.41 5.75 3.22
C GLU A 135 -14.08 5.76 3.96
N LEU A 136 -12.98 6.01 3.23
CA LEU A 136 -11.64 6.10 3.80
C LEU A 136 -11.60 7.11 4.97
N LYS A 137 -12.11 8.33 4.77
CA LYS A 137 -12.14 9.36 5.83
C LYS A 137 -12.97 8.97 7.05
N PHE A 138 -13.94 8.05 6.89
CA PHE A 138 -14.80 7.59 7.97
C PHE A 138 -14.15 6.45 8.77
N PHE A 139 -13.44 5.54 8.10
CA PHE A 139 -12.76 4.42 8.75
C PHE A 139 -11.43 4.84 9.40
N TYR A 140 -10.66 5.69 8.74
CA TYR A 140 -9.33 6.12 9.20
C TYR A 140 -9.38 7.30 10.17
N ARG A 141 -10.09 7.12 11.29
CA ARG A 141 -10.21 8.10 12.39
C ARG A 141 -10.02 7.52 13.79
N MET A 142 -9.65 6.24 13.86
CA MET A 142 -9.49 5.48 15.09
C MET A 142 -8.05 5.00 15.23
N GLY A 143 -7.69 4.47 16.41
CA GLY A 143 -6.34 3.95 16.65
C GLY A 143 -5.31 5.07 16.60
N ILE A 144 -4.25 4.88 15.81
CA ILE A 144 -3.19 5.89 15.63
C ILE A 144 -3.71 7.21 15.02
N PHE A 145 -4.89 7.19 14.40
CA PHE A 145 -5.55 8.39 13.83
C PHE A 145 -6.47 9.11 14.83
N ASP A 146 -6.67 8.57 16.03
CA ASP A 146 -7.50 9.20 17.06
C ASP A 146 -6.72 10.34 17.74
N ARG A 147 -6.87 11.56 17.21
CA ARG A 147 -6.25 12.77 17.78
C ARG A 147 -6.88 13.22 19.10
N LEU A 148 -8.06 12.69 19.49
CA LEU A 148 -8.72 13.02 20.75
C LEU A 148 -8.20 12.17 21.92
N ASN A 149 -7.47 11.10 21.63
CA ASN A 149 -6.84 10.28 22.66
C ASN A 149 -5.54 10.97 23.15
N PRO A 150 -5.46 11.43 24.41
CA PRO A 150 -4.25 12.07 24.93
C PRO A 150 -3.05 11.11 25.03
N GLU A 151 -3.27 9.80 24.99
CA GLU A 151 -2.20 8.78 25.00
C GLU A 151 -1.67 8.46 23.59
N ASN A 152 -2.27 9.00 22.53
CA ASN A 152 -1.80 8.76 21.17
C ASN A 152 -0.54 9.60 20.88
N PRO A 153 0.64 8.98 20.65
CA PRO A 153 1.87 9.72 20.40
C PRO A 153 1.87 10.46 19.06
N PHE A 154 0.96 10.12 18.14
CA PHE A 154 0.85 10.72 16.82
C PHE A 154 -0.23 11.80 16.72
N LYS A 155 -0.87 12.17 17.85
CA LYS A 155 -2.05 13.06 17.85
C LYS A 155 -1.80 14.44 17.20
N ASP A 156 -0.56 14.92 17.21
CA ASP A 156 -0.12 16.22 16.69
C ASP A 156 0.81 16.08 15.47
N TRP A 157 1.04 14.87 14.97
CA TRP A 157 1.84 14.63 13.78
C TRP A 157 1.10 15.04 12.51
N ASN A 158 1.85 15.40 11.48
CA ASN A 158 1.34 15.41 10.11
C ASN A 158 1.18 13.97 9.63
N ILE A 159 0.12 13.68 8.88
CA ILE A 159 -0.15 12.33 8.39
C ILE A 159 -0.43 12.39 6.90
N VAL A 160 0.35 11.63 6.13
CA VAL A 160 0.09 11.32 4.72
C VAL A 160 -0.36 9.86 4.66
N PHE A 161 -1.61 9.64 4.29
CA PHE A 161 -2.20 8.31 4.15
C PHE A 161 -2.23 7.94 2.66
N ILE A 162 -1.67 6.78 2.35
CA ILE A 162 -1.61 6.20 1.00
C ILE A 162 -2.62 5.05 0.94
N PRO A 163 -3.75 5.21 0.21
CA PRO A 163 -4.72 4.15 0.02
C PRO A 163 -4.15 2.99 -0.80
N TYR A 164 -4.61 1.78 -0.48
CA TYR A 164 -4.19 0.57 -1.17
C TYR A 164 -5.26 0.12 -2.15
N VAL A 165 -4.99 0.33 -3.43
CA VAL A 165 -5.96 0.14 -4.51
C VAL A 165 -5.41 -0.61 -5.71
N ASN A 166 -4.23 -1.23 -5.58
CA ASN A 166 -3.47 -1.84 -6.68
C ASN A 166 -3.33 -3.38 -6.60
N GLU A 167 -3.83 -4.00 -5.53
CA GLU A 167 -3.87 -5.47 -5.36
C GLU A 167 -2.49 -6.18 -5.33
N ASP A 168 -1.40 -5.43 -5.13
CA ASP A 168 0.01 -5.82 -5.29
C ASP A 168 0.88 -5.53 -4.06
N VAL A 169 0.26 -5.38 -2.89
CA VAL A 169 0.89 -5.01 -1.60
C VAL A 169 1.76 -3.76 -1.64
N MET A 170 1.45 -2.81 -2.53
CA MET A 170 2.23 -1.59 -2.78
C MET A 170 3.66 -1.85 -3.28
N ALA A 171 3.88 -3.00 -3.90
CA ALA A 171 5.18 -3.38 -4.46
C ALA A 171 5.15 -3.55 -5.99
N GLY A 172 4.00 -3.34 -6.63
CA GLY A 172 3.87 -3.54 -8.07
C GLY A 172 4.28 -2.33 -8.91
N ASN A 173 4.85 -2.62 -10.08
CA ASN A 173 5.09 -1.65 -11.16
C ASN A 173 4.85 -2.31 -12.53
N ARG A 174 3.65 -2.88 -12.74
CA ARG A 174 3.32 -3.65 -13.95
C ARG A 174 1.84 -3.60 -14.29
N GLU A 175 1.55 -3.76 -15.57
CA GLU A 175 0.20 -4.05 -16.06
C GLU A 175 0.06 -5.53 -16.40
N ALA A 176 -1.06 -6.13 -16.00
CA ALA A 176 -1.34 -7.55 -16.26
C ALA A 176 -2.74 -7.74 -16.82
N VAL A 177 -2.85 -8.59 -17.85
CA VAL A 177 -4.14 -9.04 -18.38
C VAL A 177 -4.47 -10.41 -17.81
N TYR A 178 -5.47 -10.45 -16.93
CA TYR A 178 -5.99 -11.66 -16.31
C TYR A 178 -7.08 -12.28 -17.20
N THR A 179 -6.98 -13.58 -17.50
CA THR A 179 -7.97 -14.30 -18.31
C THR A 179 -8.70 -15.35 -17.47
N ASP A 180 -10.04 -15.34 -17.52
CA ASP A 180 -10.87 -16.40 -16.94
C ASP A 180 -10.68 -17.71 -17.72
N PRO A 181 -10.12 -18.77 -17.11
CA PRO A 181 -9.94 -20.05 -17.80
C PRO A 181 -11.27 -20.68 -18.23
N ALA A 182 -12.38 -20.37 -17.57
CA ALA A 182 -13.68 -20.98 -17.88
C ALA A 182 -14.43 -20.25 -19.01
N THR A 183 -14.26 -18.93 -19.12
CA THR A 183 -15.07 -18.10 -20.03
C THR A 183 -14.27 -17.36 -21.10
N GLY A 184 -12.94 -17.33 -20.98
CA GLY A 184 -12.06 -16.55 -21.86
C GLY A 184 -12.18 -15.03 -21.67
N ARG A 185 -12.95 -14.56 -20.69
CA ARG A 185 -13.06 -13.12 -20.37
C ARG A 185 -11.74 -12.60 -19.85
N THR A 186 -11.33 -11.45 -20.36
CA THR A 186 -10.07 -10.81 -19.97
C THR A 186 -10.32 -9.57 -19.13
N GLU A 187 -9.31 -9.22 -18.34
CA GLU A 187 -9.33 -8.05 -17.50
C GLU A 187 -7.95 -7.44 -17.34
N MET A 188 -7.84 -6.14 -17.63
CA MET A 188 -6.63 -5.37 -17.37
C MET A 188 -6.59 -4.96 -15.91
N VAL A 189 -5.44 -5.13 -15.28
CA VAL A 189 -5.15 -4.68 -13.91
C VAL A 189 -3.83 -3.93 -13.90
N TYR A 190 -3.84 -2.75 -13.27
CA TYR A 190 -2.68 -1.88 -13.07
C TYR A 190 -2.10 -2.11 -11.67
N HIS A 191 -1.12 -2.99 -11.55
CA HIS A 191 -0.35 -3.21 -10.33
C HIS A 191 0.72 -2.13 -10.21
N LEU A 192 0.31 -0.93 -9.82
CA LEU A 192 1.13 0.28 -9.73
C LEU A 192 1.28 0.78 -8.29
N GLY A 193 1.18 -0.12 -7.32
CA GLY A 193 1.21 0.25 -5.91
C GLY A 193 2.53 0.88 -5.47
N HIS A 194 3.67 0.41 -6.00
CA HIS A 194 4.97 1.03 -5.77
C HIS A 194 5.04 2.42 -6.41
N VAL A 195 4.63 2.53 -7.67
CA VAL A 195 4.59 3.83 -8.39
C VAL A 195 3.79 4.88 -7.64
N ASN A 196 2.58 4.50 -7.18
CA ASN A 196 1.70 5.38 -6.42
C ASN A 196 2.30 5.77 -5.07
N ALA A 197 2.89 4.81 -4.36
CA ALA A 197 3.49 5.05 -3.05
C ALA A 197 4.73 5.94 -3.14
N THR A 198 5.66 5.64 -4.04
CA THR A 198 6.87 6.44 -4.28
C THR A 198 6.53 7.85 -4.71
N THR A 199 5.56 8.05 -5.61
CA THR A 199 5.12 9.39 -6.02
C THR A 199 4.56 10.19 -4.84
N ALA A 200 3.75 9.56 -3.98
CA ALA A 200 3.23 10.19 -2.77
C ALA A 200 4.33 10.53 -1.75
N ILE A 201 5.33 9.66 -1.60
CA ILE A 201 6.49 9.85 -0.72
C ILE A 201 7.36 11.01 -1.22
N ARG A 202 7.63 11.09 -2.54
CA ARG A 202 8.36 12.20 -3.18
C ARG A 202 7.66 13.53 -2.92
N TRP A 203 6.35 13.60 -3.16
CA TRP A 203 5.56 14.79 -2.84
C TRP A 203 5.63 15.14 -1.35
N ALA A 204 5.50 14.16 -0.46
CA ALA A 204 5.63 14.41 0.99
C ALA A 204 7.02 14.95 1.37
N ALA A 205 8.09 14.47 0.74
CA ALA A 205 9.43 14.98 0.98
C ALA A 205 9.60 16.44 0.54
N GLU A 206 9.08 16.81 -0.64
CA GLU A 206 9.12 18.20 -1.13
C GLU A 206 8.30 19.17 -0.26
N GLU A 207 7.17 18.69 0.26
CA GLU A 207 6.23 19.52 1.02
C GLU A 207 6.56 19.67 2.50
N PHE A 208 7.00 18.59 3.15
CA PHE A 208 7.33 18.61 4.57
C PHE A 208 8.82 18.91 4.83
N LYS A 209 9.66 18.97 3.79
CA LYS A 209 11.07 19.44 3.69
C LYS A 209 12.07 18.94 4.73
N ASP A 210 11.83 19.20 6.01
CA ASP A 210 12.70 18.81 7.11
C ASP A 210 11.91 18.41 8.36
N PRO A 211 11.14 17.30 8.34
CA PRO A 211 10.38 16.87 9.50
C PRO A 211 11.30 16.42 10.64
N ASP A 212 11.02 16.74 11.90
CA ASP A 212 11.85 16.31 13.05
C ASP A 212 11.99 14.78 13.11
N HIS A 213 10.87 14.09 12.89
CA HIS A 213 10.80 12.63 12.79
C HIS A 213 9.97 12.22 11.57
N ILE A 214 10.40 11.15 10.90
CA ILE A 214 9.70 10.55 9.78
C ILE A 214 9.45 9.08 10.12
N LEU A 215 8.17 8.69 10.14
CA LEU A 215 7.76 7.31 10.33
C LEU A 215 7.02 6.81 9.09
N LEU A 216 7.59 5.83 8.41
CA LEU A 216 6.94 5.02 7.41
C LEU A 216 6.25 3.83 8.09
N CYS A 217 4.92 3.79 8.06
CA CYS A 217 4.13 2.82 8.81
C CYS A 217 3.04 2.22 7.94
N GLY A 218 2.64 1.00 8.21
CA GLY A 218 1.54 0.36 7.50
C GLY A 218 1.13 -0.94 8.16
N SER A 219 -0.10 -1.37 7.88
CA SER A 219 -0.66 -2.61 8.44
C SER A 219 -1.02 -3.59 7.33
N SER A 220 -0.77 -4.88 7.56
CA SER A 220 -1.02 -5.96 6.60
C SER A 220 -0.31 -5.72 5.26
N ALA A 221 -1.03 -5.58 4.15
CA ALA A 221 -0.46 -5.24 2.84
C ALA A 221 0.38 -3.95 2.88
N GLY A 222 -0.04 -2.93 3.65
CA GLY A 222 0.73 -1.71 3.83
C GLY A 222 2.01 -1.92 4.65
N GLY A 223 2.07 -2.95 5.50
CA GLY A 223 3.30 -3.35 6.16
C GLY A 223 4.33 -3.93 5.18
N TYR A 224 3.89 -4.68 4.15
CA TYR A 224 4.73 -5.07 3.02
C TYR A 224 5.12 -3.86 2.16
N GLY A 225 4.18 -2.93 1.96
CA GLY A 225 4.44 -1.65 1.30
C GLY A 225 5.57 -0.87 1.97
N CYS A 226 5.66 -0.91 3.31
CA CYS A 226 6.77 -0.26 4.02
C CYS A 226 8.11 -0.83 3.56
N TRP A 227 8.25 -2.16 3.48
CA TRP A 227 9.47 -2.80 2.99
C TRP A 227 9.79 -2.45 1.54
N ALA A 228 8.77 -2.47 0.68
CA ALA A 228 8.93 -2.23 -0.76
C ALA A 228 9.31 -0.78 -1.10
N ASN A 229 8.97 0.19 -0.25
CA ASN A 229 9.11 1.62 -0.55
C ASN A 229 10.04 2.36 0.43
N TRP A 230 10.68 1.66 1.37
CA TRP A 230 11.54 2.31 2.37
C TRP A 230 12.78 2.97 1.75
N LEU A 231 13.38 2.34 0.74
CA LEU A 231 14.53 2.88 0.01
C LEU A 231 14.19 4.18 -0.71
N ASP A 232 13.04 4.21 -1.37
CA ASP A 232 12.55 5.41 -2.04
C ASP A 232 12.24 6.53 -1.04
N ALA A 233 11.74 6.18 0.15
CA ALA A 233 11.57 7.16 1.22
C ALA A 233 12.92 7.73 1.68
N LYS A 234 13.94 6.89 1.85
CA LYS A 234 15.30 7.33 2.18
C LYS A 234 15.90 8.23 1.11
N GLU A 235 15.69 7.90 -0.16
CA GLU A 235 16.16 8.71 -1.26
C GLU A 235 15.43 10.06 -1.31
N ALA A 236 14.10 10.06 -1.16
CA ALA A 236 13.27 11.26 -1.25
C ALA A 236 13.55 12.26 -0.12
N PHE A 237 13.67 11.77 1.12
CA PHE A 237 13.96 12.63 2.29
C PHE A 237 15.46 12.92 2.48
N GLY A 238 16.32 12.32 1.66
CA GLY A 238 17.77 12.42 1.74
C GLY A 238 18.39 11.35 2.62
N GLN A 239 19.52 10.81 2.15
CA GLN A 239 20.20 9.65 2.75
C GLN A 239 20.63 9.88 4.21
N ASP A 240 20.90 11.13 4.61
CA ASP A 240 21.28 11.48 5.98
C ASP A 240 20.10 11.60 6.95
N LYS A 241 18.87 11.76 6.45
CA LYS A 241 17.68 11.93 7.29
C LYS A 241 17.16 10.57 7.77
N PRO A 242 17.03 10.32 9.09
CA PRO A 242 16.45 9.07 9.57
C PRO A 242 14.99 8.92 9.12
N VAL A 243 14.66 7.75 8.58
CA VAL A 243 13.29 7.34 8.25
C VAL A 243 13.02 6.04 8.99
N ASP A 244 12.27 6.13 10.08
CA ASP A 244 11.90 4.96 10.88
C ASP A 244 10.81 4.16 10.14
N MET A 245 10.85 2.84 10.27
CA MET A 245 9.84 1.94 9.70
C MET A 245 9.10 1.17 10.80
N PHE A 246 7.77 1.18 10.74
CA PHE A 246 6.92 0.31 11.57
C PHE A 246 6.00 -0.52 10.68
N SER A 247 6.38 -1.78 10.45
CA SER A 247 5.58 -2.73 9.69
C SER A 247 4.69 -3.58 10.60
N ASP A 248 3.41 -3.25 10.67
CA ASP A 248 2.41 -3.99 11.44
C ASP A 248 1.87 -5.18 10.64
N CYS A 249 2.10 -6.40 11.13
CA CYS A 249 1.60 -7.63 10.50
C CYS A 249 2.01 -7.84 9.01
N GLY A 250 3.07 -7.18 8.54
CA GLY A 250 3.62 -7.30 7.18
C GLY A 250 5.11 -7.68 7.19
N PRO A 251 5.48 -8.90 7.61
CA PRO A 251 6.86 -9.23 8.02
C PRO A 251 7.93 -9.19 6.92
N GLY A 252 7.60 -8.78 5.68
CA GLY A 252 8.55 -8.77 4.56
C GLY A 252 8.95 -10.18 4.10
N LEU A 253 8.14 -11.19 4.45
CA LEU A 253 8.36 -12.58 4.05
C LEU A 253 7.51 -12.91 2.82
N ILE A 254 8.16 -13.45 1.80
CA ILE A 254 7.52 -13.93 0.58
C ILE A 254 7.57 -15.47 0.52
N CYS A 255 6.66 -16.08 -0.23
CA CYS A 255 6.77 -17.51 -0.51
C CYS A 255 8.08 -17.81 -1.28
N PRO A 256 8.73 -18.96 -1.07
CA PRO A 256 9.92 -19.34 -1.85
C PRO A 256 9.62 -19.43 -3.36
N PRO A 257 10.59 -19.16 -4.24
CA PRO A 257 10.45 -19.40 -5.68
C PRO A 257 10.11 -20.85 -6.01
N GLY A 258 9.33 -21.03 -7.09
CA GLY A 258 8.72 -22.31 -7.41
C GLY A 258 7.43 -22.59 -6.63
N ASP A 259 7.10 -21.77 -5.63
CA ASP A 259 5.72 -21.68 -5.15
C ASP A 259 4.88 -20.92 -6.19
N ALA A 260 3.77 -21.53 -6.61
CA ALA A 260 2.93 -20.98 -7.66
C ALA A 260 2.39 -19.58 -7.30
N ALA A 261 2.14 -19.26 -6.03
CA ALA A 261 1.71 -17.92 -5.67
C ALA A 261 2.86 -16.92 -5.84
N ASN A 262 4.08 -17.28 -5.44
CA ASN A 262 5.25 -16.41 -5.59
C ASN A 262 5.56 -16.12 -7.07
N ASP A 263 5.60 -17.15 -7.90
CA ASP A 263 5.92 -17.03 -9.32
C ASP A 263 4.90 -16.14 -10.04
N LEU A 264 3.61 -16.29 -9.69
CA LEU A 264 2.55 -15.46 -10.22
C LEU A 264 2.65 -14.01 -9.75
N GLN A 265 2.97 -13.76 -8.48
CA GLN A 265 3.19 -12.41 -7.96
C GLN A 265 4.38 -11.74 -8.65
N ARG A 266 5.51 -12.45 -8.82
CA ARG A 266 6.69 -11.92 -9.52
C ARG A 266 6.35 -11.54 -10.95
N SER A 267 5.74 -12.46 -11.68
CA SER A 267 5.33 -12.24 -13.06
C SER A 267 4.33 -11.10 -13.18
N ASN A 268 3.26 -11.10 -12.39
CA ASN A 268 2.14 -10.17 -12.60
C ASN A 268 2.37 -8.78 -12.01
N TRP A 269 3.08 -8.67 -10.89
CA TRP A 269 3.28 -7.39 -10.18
C TRP A 269 4.62 -6.74 -10.53
N GLY A 270 5.64 -7.54 -10.84
CA GLY A 270 7.00 -7.02 -11.04
C GLY A 270 7.68 -6.54 -9.77
N TYR A 271 7.29 -7.08 -8.61
CA TYR A 271 7.78 -6.59 -7.32
C TYR A 271 9.28 -6.81 -7.08
N THR A 272 9.95 -7.65 -7.87
CA THR A 272 11.41 -7.81 -7.82
C THR A 272 12.13 -6.79 -8.68
N ASP A 273 11.43 -6.24 -9.68
CA ASP A 273 12.02 -5.37 -10.70
C ASP A 273 12.12 -3.91 -10.19
N ILE A 274 11.52 -3.65 -9.04
CA ILE A 274 11.62 -2.37 -8.31
C ILE A 274 12.78 -2.37 -7.31
N ILE A 275 13.43 -3.51 -7.07
CA ILE A 275 14.55 -3.60 -6.14
C ILE A 275 15.82 -3.19 -6.89
N PRO A 276 16.60 -2.21 -6.41
CA PRO A 276 17.84 -1.80 -7.07
C PRO A 276 18.82 -2.98 -7.25
N ASP A 277 19.51 -3.04 -8.39
CA ASP A 277 20.47 -4.12 -8.70
C ASP A 277 21.52 -4.34 -7.58
N GLU A 278 21.94 -3.26 -6.94
CA GLU A 278 22.90 -3.29 -5.82
C GLU A 278 22.32 -4.00 -4.59
N ALA A 279 21.03 -3.78 -4.33
CA ALA A 279 20.29 -4.36 -3.22
C ALA A 279 19.88 -5.82 -3.49
N MET A 280 19.76 -6.23 -4.76
CA MET A 280 19.42 -7.60 -5.16
C MET A 280 20.41 -8.63 -4.60
N SER A 281 21.69 -8.26 -4.43
CA SER A 281 22.73 -9.13 -3.86
C SER A 281 22.54 -9.44 -2.36
N TYR A 282 21.72 -8.64 -1.66
CA TYR A 282 21.41 -8.81 -0.24
C TYR A 282 20.13 -9.61 0.00
N LEU A 283 19.35 -9.86 -1.04
CA LEU A 283 18.22 -10.76 -0.93
C LEU A 283 18.72 -12.19 -0.69
N LYS A 284 18.51 -12.71 0.52
CA LYS A 284 18.78 -14.11 0.87
C LYS A 284 17.51 -14.95 0.75
N ASP A 285 17.68 -16.26 0.86
CA ASP A 285 16.60 -17.26 0.86
C ASP A 285 15.61 -17.04 -0.29
N ASP A 286 16.19 -16.85 -1.47
CA ASP A 286 15.50 -16.76 -2.75
C ASP A 286 14.63 -15.49 -2.95
N GLY A 287 15.08 -14.35 -2.45
CA GLY A 287 14.47 -13.04 -2.76
C GLY A 287 13.72 -12.38 -1.60
N GLN A 288 13.90 -12.84 -0.36
CA GLN A 288 13.12 -12.31 0.77
C GLN A 288 13.49 -10.84 1.04
N ILE A 289 12.50 -9.95 0.91
CA ILE A 289 12.70 -8.51 1.05
C ILE A 289 13.08 -8.09 2.47
N VAL A 290 12.74 -8.89 3.49
CA VAL A 290 13.14 -8.64 4.88
C VAL A 290 14.66 -8.51 5.06
N TRP A 291 15.46 -9.18 4.20
CA TRP A 291 16.93 -9.10 4.28
C TRP A 291 17.49 -7.76 3.81
N LEU A 292 16.68 -6.90 3.17
CA LEU A 292 17.09 -5.52 2.93
C LEU A 292 17.40 -4.78 4.24
N ALA A 293 16.83 -5.20 5.37
CA ALA A 293 17.23 -4.65 6.68
C ALA A 293 18.73 -4.79 6.98
N GLU A 294 19.41 -5.81 6.44
CA GLU A 294 20.86 -5.97 6.61
C GLU A 294 21.68 -5.07 5.68
N TRP A 295 21.12 -4.66 4.54
CA TRP A 295 21.78 -3.70 3.65
C TRP A 295 21.67 -2.27 4.17
N ILE A 296 20.57 -2.00 4.86
CA ILE A 296 20.21 -0.70 5.42
C ILE A 296 21.08 -0.32 6.65
N HIS A 297 21.67 -1.31 7.32
CA HIS A 297 22.48 -1.15 8.54
C HIS A 297 23.99 -1.35 8.29
#